data_AF-A0A1H3INP2-F1
#
_entry.id   AF-A0A1H3INP2-F1
#
_cell.length_a   1.000
_cell.length_b   1.000
_cell.length_c   1.000
_cell.angle_alpha   90.00
_cell.angle_beta   90.00
_cell.angle_gamma   90.00
#
_symmetry.space_group_name_H-M   'P 1'
#
loop_
_entity.id
_entity.type
_entity.pdbx_description
1 polymer ?
#
loop_
_entity_poly.entity_id
_entity_poly.type
_entity_poly.pdbx_seq_one_letter_code
_entity_poly.pdbx_strand_id
1 'polypeptide(L)'
;MLYRRTHTENPMSRSGHAMFTEYADRIGSYGKNLWGFDEVNATNIEDLKGAIIDAWEKEMASEESDYDLPKISGEEAYTCFDPSDIVMSAEAYDDEDVSAWLWDTILDPEEIMAVYGEGWAIVYDEELINAL
;
A
#
# COMPACT_ATOMS: atom_id res chain seq x y z
N MET A 1 -7.56 -11.45 8.84
CA MET A 1 -8.32 -11.43 7.56
C MET A 1 -8.83 -10.03 7.31
N LEU A 2 -8.50 -9.48 6.15
CA LEU A 2 -8.82 -8.13 5.70
C LEU A 2 -9.69 -8.20 4.44
N TYR A 3 -10.43 -7.13 4.15
CA TYR A 3 -11.50 -7.11 3.17
C TYR A 3 -11.38 -5.95 2.19
N ARG A 4 -11.78 -6.22 0.95
CA ARG A 4 -11.93 -5.23 -0.11
C ARG A 4 -13.24 -5.45 -0.87
N ARG A 5 -13.87 -4.37 -1.33
CA ARG A 5 -15.02 -4.43 -2.23
C ARG A 5 -14.70 -3.76 -3.55
N THR A 6 -15.17 -4.37 -4.63
CA THR A 6 -15.05 -3.82 -5.98
C THR A 6 -16.36 -3.95 -6.76
N HIS A 7 -16.54 -3.08 -7.76
CA HIS A 7 -17.65 -3.18 -8.71
C HIS A 7 -17.40 -4.21 -9.83
N THR A 8 -16.13 -4.60 -10.03
CA THR A 8 -15.64 -5.50 -11.07
C THR A 8 -15.28 -6.87 -10.49
N GLU A 9 -15.18 -7.90 -11.32
CA GLU A 9 -14.68 -9.23 -10.90
C GLU A 9 -13.15 -9.28 -10.81
N ASN A 10 -12.49 -8.12 -10.70
CA ASN A 10 -11.05 -7.98 -10.51
C ASN A 10 -10.82 -7.30 -9.15
N PRO A 11 -10.02 -7.88 -8.24
CA PRO A 11 -9.69 -7.25 -6.97
C PRO A 11 -8.69 -6.10 -7.11
N MET A 12 -7.82 -6.12 -8.13
CA MET A 12 -6.75 -5.15 -8.32
C MET A 12 -7.28 -3.77 -8.77
N SER A 13 -6.64 -2.71 -8.30
CA SER A 13 -6.86 -1.37 -8.83
C SER A 13 -6.13 -1.17 -10.16
N ARG A 14 -6.35 -0.01 -10.80
CA ARG A 14 -5.59 0.38 -12.00
C ARG A 14 -4.14 0.73 -11.68
N SER A 15 -3.85 1.10 -10.44
CA SER A 15 -2.53 1.52 -9.95
C SER A 15 -1.67 0.32 -9.51
N GLY A 16 -2.01 -0.91 -9.95
CA GLY A 16 -1.19 -2.09 -9.74
C GLY A 16 -1.30 -2.75 -8.36
N HIS A 17 -2.08 -2.19 -7.44
CA HIS A 17 -2.24 -2.74 -6.08
C HIS A 17 -3.71 -2.81 -5.64
N ALA A 18 -3.99 -3.59 -4.58
CA ALA A 18 -5.29 -3.72 -3.95
C ALA A 18 -5.21 -3.36 -2.46
N MET A 19 -6.06 -2.44 -2.03
CA MET A 19 -6.15 -1.99 -0.63
C MET A 19 -7.24 -2.77 0.12
N PHE A 20 -6.90 -3.27 1.30
CA PHE A 20 -7.76 -4.06 2.19
C PHE A 20 -7.87 -3.40 3.56
N THR A 21 -9.00 -3.65 4.24
CA THR A 21 -9.28 -3.15 5.59
C THR A 21 -9.93 -4.22 6.46
N GLU A 22 -9.74 -4.19 7.77
CA GLU A 22 -10.51 -5.03 8.70
C GLU A 22 -11.99 -4.62 8.80
N TYR A 23 -12.31 -3.37 8.43
CA TYR A 23 -13.65 -2.79 8.58
C TYR A 23 -14.55 -3.07 7.37
N ALA A 24 -14.95 -4.33 7.21
CA ALA A 24 -15.80 -4.78 6.09
C ALA A 24 -17.15 -4.02 5.96
N ASP A 25 -17.67 -3.49 7.06
CA ASP A 25 -18.92 -2.72 7.12
C ASP A 25 -18.77 -1.31 6.52
N ARG A 26 -17.57 -0.73 6.59
CA ARG A 26 -17.27 0.61 6.07
C ARG A 26 -17.09 0.66 4.56
N ILE A 27 -16.88 -0.50 3.91
CA ILE A 27 -16.58 -0.59 2.48
C ILE A 27 -17.78 -0.97 1.60
N GLY A 28 -19.00 -1.04 2.15
CA GLY A 28 -20.19 -1.49 1.43
C GLY A 28 -20.48 -0.74 0.11
N SER A 29 -20.13 0.54 0.04
CA SER A 29 -20.33 1.39 -1.14
C SER A 29 -19.36 1.11 -2.30
N TYR A 30 -18.23 0.42 -2.07
CA TYR A 30 -17.20 0.19 -3.10
C TYR A 30 -17.51 -0.99 -4.02
N GLY A 31 -18.65 -1.65 -3.84
CA GLY A 31 -19.20 -2.60 -4.79
C GLY A 31 -19.67 -3.91 -4.17
N LYS A 32 -20.21 -4.76 -5.04
CA LYS A 32 -20.87 -6.01 -4.61
C LYS A 32 -19.90 -7.16 -4.41
N ASN A 33 -18.79 -7.18 -5.14
CA ASN A 33 -17.83 -8.27 -5.09
C ASN A 33 -16.95 -8.08 -3.86
N LEU A 34 -16.85 -9.12 -3.03
CA LEU A 34 -16.10 -9.10 -1.79
C LEU A 34 -14.86 -9.98 -1.95
N TRP A 35 -13.74 -9.47 -1.49
CA TRP A 35 -12.45 -10.12 -1.54
C TRP A 35 -11.85 -10.18 -0.15
N GLY A 36 -11.10 -11.24 0.10
CA GLY A 36 -10.39 -11.50 1.34
C GLY A 36 -8.89 -11.63 1.12
N PHE A 37 -8.13 -11.11 2.07
CA PHE A 37 -6.68 -11.26 2.16
C PHE A 37 -6.29 -11.72 3.56
N ASP A 38 -5.33 -12.65 3.63
CA ASP A 38 -4.73 -13.10 4.88
C ASP A 38 -3.29 -12.57 4.97
N GLU A 39 -2.97 -11.92 6.08
CA GLU A 39 -1.72 -11.20 6.31
C GLU A 39 -0.52 -12.12 6.52
N VAL A 40 -0.74 -13.44 6.57
CA VAL A 40 0.31 -14.45 6.83
C VAL A 40 1.53 -14.32 5.90
N ASN A 41 1.34 -13.84 4.67
CA ASN A 41 2.40 -13.64 3.69
C ASN A 41 2.72 -12.15 3.42
N ALA A 42 2.29 -11.24 4.29
CA ALA A 42 2.60 -9.82 4.18
C ALA A 42 3.74 -9.42 5.12
N THR A 43 4.49 -8.40 4.70
CA THR A 43 5.50 -7.76 5.55
C THR A 43 4.86 -6.63 6.35
N ASN A 44 5.18 -6.52 7.64
CA ASN A 44 4.72 -5.39 8.45
C ASN A 44 5.40 -4.11 7.98
N ILE A 45 4.64 -3.04 7.74
CA ILE A 45 5.20 -1.75 7.32
C ILE A 45 6.21 -1.19 8.34
N GLU A 46 6.02 -1.48 9.63
CA GLU A 46 6.95 -1.06 10.69
C GLU A 46 8.34 -1.69 10.50
N ASP A 47 8.42 -2.91 9.96
CA ASP A 47 9.69 -3.59 9.67
C ASP A 47 10.42 -2.92 8.50
N LEU A 48 9.70 -2.21 7.63
CA LEU A 48 10.24 -1.45 6.50
C LEU A 48 10.60 -0.01 6.85
N LYS A 49 10.24 0.47 8.06
CA LYS A 49 10.40 1.87 8.47
C LYS A 49 11.80 2.43 8.18
N GLY A 50 12.83 1.71 8.62
CA GLY A 50 14.21 2.15 8.43
C GLY A 50 14.61 2.24 6.95
N ALA A 51 14.23 1.24 6.15
CA ALA A 51 14.54 1.19 4.73
C ALA A 51 13.84 2.32 3.95
N ILE A 52 12.58 2.58 4.26
CA ILE A 52 11.80 3.67 3.64
C ILE A 52 12.43 5.03 3.98
N ILE A 53 12.72 5.30 5.25
CA ILE A 53 13.31 6.57 5.68
C ILE A 53 14.65 6.81 4.99
N ASP A 54 15.55 5.81 5.04
CA ASP A 54 16.90 5.95 4.48
C ASP A 54 16.86 6.14 2.96
N ALA A 55 15.99 5.41 2.25
CA ALA A 55 15.82 5.56 0.81
C ALA A 55 15.20 6.91 0.44
N TRP A 56 14.19 7.37 1.18
CA TRP A 56 13.53 8.63 0.92
C TRP A 56 14.47 9.83 1.12
N GLU A 57 15.25 9.84 2.20
CA GLU A 57 16.24 10.90 2.45
C GLU A 57 17.32 10.93 1.36
N LYS A 58 17.71 9.76 0.84
CA LYS A 58 18.63 9.68 -0.30
C LYS A 58 17.99 10.25 -1.57
N GLU A 59 16.71 9.95 -1.82
CA GLU A 59 15.95 10.49 -2.95
C GLU A 59 15.87 12.03 -2.87
N MET A 60 15.55 12.58 -1.69
CA MET A 60 15.46 14.02 -1.45
C MET A 60 16.81 14.74 -1.57
N ALA A 61 17.92 14.03 -1.37
CA ALA A 61 19.27 14.55 -1.58
C ALA A 61 19.74 14.47 -3.04
N SER A 62 19.03 13.73 -3.90
CA SER A 62 19.33 13.61 -5.33
C SER A 62 18.87 14.85 -6.10
N GLU A 63 19.63 15.23 -7.14
CA GLU A 63 19.19 16.24 -8.12
C GLU A 63 18.32 15.62 -9.23
N GLU A 64 18.28 14.29 -9.31
CA GLU A 64 17.55 13.50 -10.31
C GLU A 64 16.67 12.49 -9.57
N SER A 65 15.35 12.69 -9.63
CA SER A 65 14.32 11.72 -9.20
C SER A 65 13.45 11.42 -10.42
N ASP A 66 13.19 10.14 -10.66
CA ASP A 66 12.26 9.70 -11.72
C ASP A 66 10.79 9.87 -11.31
N TYR A 67 10.53 10.22 -10.05
CA TYR A 67 9.19 10.38 -9.45
C TYR A 67 8.94 11.84 -9.01
N ASP A 68 7.69 12.30 -9.10
CA ASP A 68 7.27 13.60 -8.56
C ASP A 68 6.91 13.49 -7.06
N LEU A 69 7.93 13.36 -6.23
CA LEU A 69 7.75 13.12 -4.79
C LEU A 69 7.59 14.42 -3.99
N PRO A 70 6.75 14.41 -2.94
CA PRO A 70 6.64 15.53 -2.03
C PRO A 70 7.97 15.76 -1.29
N LYS A 71 8.35 17.04 -1.16
CA LYS A 71 9.58 17.45 -0.46
C LYS A 71 9.38 17.48 1.05
N ILE A 72 9.31 16.29 1.63
CA ILE A 72 9.14 16.02 3.06
C ILE A 72 10.28 15.15 3.58
N SER A 73 10.46 15.10 4.89
CA SER A 73 11.44 14.20 5.52
C SER A 73 11.03 12.73 5.35
N GLY A 74 12.00 11.82 5.47
CA GLY A 74 11.74 10.38 5.42
C GLY A 74 10.77 9.91 6.51
N GLU A 75 10.80 10.51 7.71
CA GLU A 75 9.85 10.18 8.80
C GLU A 75 8.41 10.62 8.44
N GLU A 76 8.26 11.79 7.81
CA GLU A 76 6.95 12.25 7.31
C GLU A 76 6.47 11.33 6.17
N ALA A 77 7.36 10.93 5.26
CA ALA A 77 7.02 10.01 4.18
C ALA A 77 6.60 8.63 4.70
N TYR A 78 7.36 8.06 5.65
CA TYR A 78 7.01 6.80 6.31
C TYR A 78 5.62 6.88 6.96
N THR A 79 5.31 7.99 7.62
CA THR A 79 3.99 8.18 8.25
C THR A 79 2.86 8.07 7.22
N CYS A 80 3.08 8.56 6.00
CA CYS A 80 2.11 8.44 4.91
C CYS A 80 1.97 7.01 4.35
N PHE A 81 2.97 6.15 4.51
CA PHE A 81 2.89 4.72 4.14
C PHE A 81 2.25 3.86 5.23
N ASP A 82 2.01 4.41 6.42
CA ASP A 82 1.33 3.78 7.55
C ASP A 82 0.02 4.51 7.91
N PRO A 83 -0.99 4.48 7.01
CA PRO A 83 -2.22 5.22 7.19
C PRO A 83 -3.02 4.70 8.38
N SER A 84 -3.47 5.62 9.23
CA SER A 84 -4.34 5.27 10.37
C SER A 84 -5.74 4.78 9.97
N ASP A 85 -6.18 5.08 8.75
CA ASP A 85 -7.50 4.69 8.23
C ASP A 85 -7.53 4.63 6.70
N ILE A 86 -7.13 3.48 6.15
CA ILE A 86 -7.08 3.21 4.70
C ILE A 86 -8.41 3.46 3.96
N VAL A 87 -9.55 3.43 4.66
CA VAL A 87 -10.87 3.63 4.05
C VAL A 87 -11.16 5.12 3.85
N MET A 88 -10.71 5.96 4.78
CA MET A 88 -10.91 7.41 4.70
C MET A 88 -9.85 8.09 3.82
N SER A 89 -8.60 7.64 3.91
CA SER A 89 -7.52 8.03 3.01
C SER A 89 -6.42 6.98 3.06
N ALA A 90 -5.93 6.58 1.89
CA ALA A 90 -4.80 5.68 1.78
C ALA A 90 -3.46 6.42 1.73
N GLU A 91 -3.48 7.74 1.97
CA GLU A 91 -2.31 8.62 2.04
C GLU A 91 -1.33 8.38 0.88
N ALA A 92 -0.14 7.85 1.15
CA ALA A 92 0.87 7.61 0.13
C ALA A 92 0.40 6.66 -1.00
N TYR A 93 -0.53 5.75 -0.71
CA TYR A 93 -1.06 4.80 -1.69
C TYR A 93 -2.12 5.41 -2.62
N ASP A 94 -2.70 6.59 -2.28
CA ASP A 94 -3.61 7.34 -3.15
C ASP A 94 -2.85 8.12 -4.25
N ASP A 95 -1.53 8.31 -4.09
CA ASP A 95 -0.64 8.98 -5.05
C ASP A 95 0.14 7.95 -5.89
N GLU A 96 -0.02 8.01 -7.22
CA GLU A 96 0.56 7.01 -8.12
C GLU A 96 2.09 7.05 -8.13
N ASP A 97 2.71 8.23 -8.06
CA ASP A 97 4.17 8.36 -8.10
C ASP A 97 4.79 7.93 -6.76
N VAL A 98 4.16 8.30 -5.64
CA VAL A 98 4.63 7.89 -4.31
C VAL A 98 4.48 6.38 -4.10
N SER A 99 3.35 5.80 -4.54
CA SER A 99 3.12 4.35 -4.47
C SER A 99 4.06 3.57 -5.39
N ALA A 100 4.31 4.06 -6.61
CA ALA A 100 5.28 3.47 -7.53
C ALA A 100 6.70 3.53 -6.98
N TRP A 101 7.10 4.65 -6.36
CA TRP A 101 8.41 4.77 -5.73
C TRP A 101 8.62 3.70 -4.65
N LEU A 102 7.63 3.47 -3.78
CA LEU A 102 7.73 2.44 -2.74
C LEU A 102 7.93 1.06 -3.37
N TRP A 103 7.14 0.76 -4.40
CA TRP A 103 7.22 -0.52 -5.12
C TRP A 103 8.60 -0.73 -5.73
N ASP A 104 9.05 0.17 -6.59
CA ASP A 104 10.30 0.01 -7.36
C ASP A 104 11.55 0.10 -6.48
N THR A 105 11.50 0.86 -5.39
CA THR A 105 12.68 1.15 -4.55
C THR A 105 12.83 0.16 -3.40
N ILE A 106 11.73 -0.30 -2.81
CA ILE A 106 11.74 -1.07 -1.55
C ILE A 106 11.14 -2.46 -1.73
N LEU A 107 9.96 -2.58 -2.35
CA LEU A 107 9.19 -3.83 -2.29
C LEU A 107 9.63 -4.85 -3.35
N ASP A 108 9.68 -4.45 -4.62
CA ASP A 108 10.04 -5.34 -5.74
C ASP A 108 11.46 -5.91 -5.59
N PRO A 109 12.50 -5.12 -5.21
CA PRO A 109 13.86 -5.65 -5.02
C PRO A 109 13.96 -6.72 -3.92
N GLU A 110 13.06 -6.70 -2.95
CA GLU A 110 13.02 -7.64 -1.82
C GLU A 110 11.92 -8.71 -1.98
N GLU A 111 11.29 -8.79 -3.16
CA GLU A 111 10.21 -9.74 -3.49
C GLU A 111 9.01 -9.64 -2.52
N ILE A 112 8.72 -8.46 -1.99
CA ILE A 112 7.60 -8.22 -1.06
C ILE A 112 6.31 -7.93 -1.83
N MET A 113 5.41 -8.91 -1.87
CA MET A 113 4.17 -8.84 -2.65
C MET A 113 2.96 -8.28 -1.88
N ALA A 114 3.10 -8.07 -0.58
CA ALA A 114 2.08 -7.44 0.26
C ALA A 114 2.71 -6.79 1.50
N VAL A 115 2.15 -5.64 1.89
CA VAL A 115 2.49 -4.94 3.14
C VAL A 115 1.24 -4.75 3.98
N TYR A 116 1.39 -4.78 5.30
CA TYR A 116 0.28 -4.56 6.23
C TYR A 116 0.68 -3.65 7.38
N GLY A 117 -0.34 -2.99 7.96
CA GLY A 117 -0.25 -2.24 9.20
C GLY A 117 -1.47 -2.52 10.07
N GLU A 118 -1.78 -1.63 11.01
CA GLU A 118 -2.90 -1.82 11.93
C GLU A 118 -4.25 -1.74 11.19
N GLY A 119 -4.86 -2.91 10.91
CA GLY A 119 -6.20 -3.01 10.34
C GLY A 119 -6.28 -2.75 8.83
N TRP A 120 -5.15 -2.70 8.12
CA TRP A 120 -5.08 -2.50 6.67
C TRP A 120 -3.96 -3.31 6.01
N ALA A 121 -4.09 -3.52 4.70
CA ALA A 121 -3.02 -4.09 3.88
C ALA A 121 -3.06 -3.56 2.44
N ILE A 122 -1.90 -3.50 1.81
CA ILE A 122 -1.72 -3.25 0.37
C ILE A 122 -1.13 -4.50 -0.26
N VAL A 123 -1.79 -5.02 -1.28
CA VAL A 123 -1.43 -6.27 -1.95
C VAL A 123 -1.13 -5.98 -3.41
N TYR A 124 0.05 -6.40 -3.87
CA TYR A 124 0.53 -6.18 -5.24
C TYR A 124 0.39 -7.44 -6.11
N ASP A 125 0.20 -8.61 -5.50
CA ASP A 125 -0.03 -9.88 -6.19
C ASP A 125 -1.49 -10.36 -6.04
N GLU A 126 -2.18 -10.48 -7.18
CA GLU A 126 -3.56 -10.97 -7.25
C GLU A 126 -3.70 -12.41 -6.74
N GLU A 127 -2.66 -13.25 -6.86
CA GLU A 127 -2.71 -14.66 -6.41
C GLU A 127 -2.87 -14.80 -4.89
N LEU A 128 -2.55 -13.75 -4.13
CA LEU A 128 -2.74 -13.70 -2.67
C LEU A 128 -4.19 -13.38 -2.28
N ILE A 129 -5.04 -12.99 -3.24
CA ILE A 129 -6.39 -12.49 -3.01
C ILE A 129 -7.43 -13.56 -3.32
N ASN A 130 -8.40 -13.72 -2.42
CA ASN A 130 -9.47 -14.72 -2.56
C ASN A 130 -10.83 -14.03 -2.71
N ALA A 131 -11.66 -14.51 -3.64
CA ALA A 131 -13.08 -14.15 -3.68
C ALA A 131 -13.81 -14.76 -2.46
N LEU A 132 -14.75 -14.01 -1.88
CA LEU A 132 -15.56 -14.42 -0.72
C LEU A 132 -17.05 -14.55 -1.05
#